data_AF-A0A7K4CQ46-F1
#
_entry.id   AF-A0A7K4CQ46-F1
#
_cell.length_a   1.000
_cell.length_b   1.000
_cell.length_c   1.000
_cell.angle_alpha   90.00
_cell.angle_beta   90.00
_cell.angle_gamma   90.00
#
_symmetry.space_group_name_H-M   'P 1'
#
loop_
_entity.id
_entity.type
_entity.pdbx_description
1 polymer ?
#
loop_
_entity_poly.entity_id
_entity_poly.type
_entity_poly.pdbx_seq_one_letter_code
_entity_poly.pdbx_strand_id
1 'polypeptide(L)'
;MTTFPKYIIKRLIPEDGVKLVGNDIQVTVNNVLATIPFHRMPDNFIKSIVVKVDNEVVASAEKPELIGKTKLIVRGKAYPFDQIKGIEIGELPPGESMIVSLPNAKSYKKGETHAFEVSMAYRPKKNDPLIVAFERKIN
;
A
#
# COMPACT_ATOMS: atom_id res chain seq x y z
N MET A 1 17.04 3.58 8.73
CA MET A 1 15.56 3.71 8.73
C MET A 1 15.16 5.06 8.16
N THR A 2 14.59 5.09 6.95
CA THR A 2 14.05 6.33 6.38
C THR A 2 12.56 6.39 6.65
N THR A 3 12.15 7.25 7.59
CA THR A 3 10.75 7.50 7.91
C THR A 3 10.30 8.76 7.18
N PHE A 4 9.17 8.72 6.48
CA PHE A 4 8.65 9.94 5.85
C PHE A 4 8.27 10.99 6.90
N PRO A 5 8.55 12.29 6.65
CA PRO A 5 8.03 13.34 7.50
C PRO A 5 6.50 13.30 7.59
N LYS A 6 5.92 13.55 8.76
CA LYS A 6 4.46 13.48 9.01
C LYS A 6 3.64 14.28 7.98
N TYR A 7 4.14 15.44 7.54
CA TYR A 7 3.45 16.28 6.55
C TYR A 7 3.41 15.66 5.14
N ILE A 8 4.41 14.84 4.78
CA ILE A 8 4.41 14.07 3.53
C ILE A 8 3.44 12.90 3.65
N ILE A 9 3.38 12.22 4.80
CA ILE A 9 2.44 11.11 5.04
C ILE A 9 0.98 11.57 4.90
N LYS A 10 0.63 12.76 5.41
CA LYS A 10 -0.72 13.33 5.24
C LYS A 10 -1.09 13.61 3.78
N ARG A 11 -0.09 13.91 2.94
CA ARG A 11 -0.29 14.13 1.50
C ARG A 11 -0.34 12.83 0.72
N LEU A 12 0.50 11.85 1.09
CA LEU A 12 0.51 10.49 0.56
C LEU A 12 -0.79 9.76 0.88
N ILE A 13 -1.28 9.85 2.11
CA ILE A 13 -2.46 9.13 2.58
C ILE A 13 -3.41 10.16 3.20
N PRO A 14 -4.43 10.61 2.46
CA PRO A 14 -5.37 11.62 2.94
C PRO A 14 -6.15 11.12 4.16
N GLU A 15 -6.83 12.02 4.87
CA GLU A 15 -7.57 11.66 6.10
C GLU A 15 -8.73 10.70 5.83
N ASP A 16 -9.39 10.82 4.68
CA ASP A 16 -10.41 9.89 4.19
C ASP A 16 -9.81 8.75 3.34
N GLY A 17 -8.48 8.62 3.33
CA GLY A 17 -7.77 7.70 2.44
C GLY A 17 -8.02 6.22 2.74
N VAL A 18 -8.50 5.87 3.94
CA VAL A 18 -8.81 4.49 4.32
C VAL A 18 -10.32 4.29 4.35
N LYS A 19 -10.81 3.33 3.56
CA LYS A 19 -12.24 3.01 3.41
C LYS A 19 -12.47 1.51 3.51
N LEU A 20 -13.61 1.10 4.07
CA LEU A 20 -14.08 -0.28 3.99
C LEU A 20 -15.08 -0.40 2.83
N VAL A 21 -14.71 -1.16 1.80
CA VAL A 21 -15.51 -1.38 0.59
C VAL A 21 -15.81 -2.87 0.48
N GLY A 22 -17.05 -3.26 0.77
CA GLY A 22 -17.41 -4.67 0.89
C GLY A 22 -16.64 -5.33 2.05
N ASN A 23 -15.85 -6.36 1.72
CA ASN A 23 -14.99 -7.07 2.68
C ASN A 23 -13.50 -6.68 2.57
N ASP A 24 -13.18 -5.63 1.82
CA ASP A 24 -11.80 -5.17 1.61
C ASP A 24 -11.59 -3.81 2.27
N ILE A 25 -10.41 -3.62 2.84
CA ILE A 25 -9.90 -2.29 3.21
C ILE A 25 -9.20 -1.70 2.00
N GLN A 26 -9.65 -0.53 1.58
CA GLN A 26 -9.04 0.25 0.51
C GLN A 26 -8.27 1.41 1.10
N VAL A 27 -6.98 1.50 0.75
CA VAL A 27 -6.08 2.58 1.13
C VAL A 27 -5.72 3.38 -0.10
N THR A 28 -6.13 4.64 -0.14
CA THR A 28 -5.78 5.60 -1.18
C THR A 28 -4.41 6.17 -0.89
N VAL A 29 -3.52 6.05 -1.87
CA VAL A 29 -2.16 6.58 -1.85
C VAL A 29 -2.01 7.57 -3.00
N ASN A 30 -1.84 8.84 -2.67
CA ASN A 30 -1.53 9.90 -3.61
C ASN A 30 -0.02 9.95 -3.84
N ASN A 31 0.41 9.84 -5.08
CA ASN A 31 1.80 10.05 -5.41
C ASN A 31 2.13 11.55 -5.34
N VAL A 32 2.92 11.96 -4.36
CA VAL A 32 3.29 13.38 -4.16
C VAL A 32 4.78 13.66 -4.29
N LEU A 33 5.55 12.65 -4.71
CA LEU A 33 7.01 12.70 -4.70
C LEU A 33 7.58 12.76 -6.13
N ALA A 34 7.42 11.66 -6.88
CA ALA A 34 8.05 11.48 -8.17
C ALA A 34 7.32 10.37 -8.95
N THR A 35 7.46 10.37 -10.27
CA THR A 35 6.90 9.31 -11.12
C THR A 35 7.35 7.93 -10.63
N ILE A 36 6.39 7.01 -10.44
CA ILE A 36 6.64 5.63 -10.02
C ILE A 36 6.61 4.73 -11.27
N PRO A 37 7.75 4.31 -11.82
CA PRO A 37 7.78 3.42 -12.97
C PRO A 37 7.49 1.97 -12.56
N PHE A 38 6.30 1.47 -12.89
CA PHE A 38 5.89 0.11 -12.55
C PHE A 38 6.78 -0.96 -13.18
N HIS A 39 7.26 -0.73 -14.40
CA HIS A 39 8.20 -1.61 -15.10
C HIS A 39 9.55 -1.80 -14.39
N ARG A 40 9.93 -0.88 -13.48
CA ARG A 40 11.18 -0.98 -12.69
C ARG A 40 10.97 -1.60 -11.31
N MET A 41 9.75 -1.96 -10.94
CA MET A 41 9.52 -2.73 -9.72
C MET A 41 10.28 -4.07 -9.81
N PRO A 42 10.62 -4.73 -8.69
CA PRO A 42 11.20 -6.08 -8.74
C PRO A 42 10.14 -7.15 -9.05
N ASP A 43 10.51 -8.27 -9.70
CA ASP A 43 9.56 -9.36 -10.03
C ASP A 43 8.93 -9.99 -8.78
N ASN A 44 9.67 -9.94 -7.66
CA ASN A 44 9.22 -10.43 -6.36
C ASN A 44 8.79 -9.30 -5.43
N PHE A 45 8.15 -8.25 -5.95
CA PHE A 45 7.73 -7.09 -5.15
C PHE A 45 6.93 -7.46 -3.90
N ILE A 46 6.05 -8.48 -4.02
CA ILE A 46 5.30 -9.05 -2.91
C ILE A 46 6.19 -9.52 -1.76
N LYS A 47 7.36 -10.11 -2.06
CA LYS A 47 8.28 -10.61 -1.02
C LYS A 47 8.90 -9.48 -0.20
N SER A 48 8.87 -8.27 -0.72
CA SER A 48 9.48 -7.09 -0.11
C SER A 48 8.48 -6.23 0.67
N ILE A 49 7.21 -6.64 0.74
CA ILE A 49 6.15 -5.87 1.38
C ILE A 49 5.64 -6.53 2.64
N VAL A 50 5.55 -5.75 3.70
CA VAL A 50 4.92 -6.12 4.95
C VAL A 50 3.96 -5.00 5.34
N VAL A 51 2.68 -5.35 5.48
CA VAL A 51 1.63 -4.47 5.97
C VAL A 51 1.25 -4.93 7.36
N LYS A 52 1.32 -4.01 8.32
CA LYS A 52 0.82 -4.20 9.68
C LYS A 52 -0.33 -3.26 9.97
N VAL A 53 -1.25 -3.73 10.79
CA VAL A 53 -2.34 -2.94 11.37
C VAL A 53 -2.35 -3.22 12.87
N ASP A 54 -2.29 -2.19 13.69
CA ASP A 54 -2.17 -2.27 15.16
C ASP A 54 -1.02 -3.19 15.62
N ASN A 55 0.14 -3.04 14.96
CA ASN A 55 1.34 -3.86 15.15
C ASN A 55 1.22 -5.34 14.76
N GLU A 56 0.07 -5.79 14.24
CA GLU A 56 -0.11 -7.14 13.73
C GLU A 56 0.15 -7.21 12.22
N VAL A 57 0.92 -8.20 11.76
CA VAL A 57 1.14 -8.42 10.33
C VAL A 57 -0.15 -8.93 9.67
N VAL A 58 -0.76 -8.11 8.82
CA VAL A 58 -1.99 -8.46 8.09
C VAL A 58 -1.73 -8.93 6.66
N ALA A 59 -0.65 -8.45 6.02
CA ALA A 59 -0.23 -8.94 4.71
C ALA A 59 1.29 -8.95 4.63
N SER A 60 1.87 -10.10 4.29
CA SER A 60 3.30 -10.25 4.07
C SER A 60 3.57 -11.44 3.14
N ALA A 61 4.81 -11.57 2.69
CA ALA A 61 5.28 -12.75 1.96
C ALA A 61 5.01 -14.07 2.71
N GLU A 62 5.02 -14.04 4.05
CA GLU A 62 4.76 -15.18 4.93
C GLU A 62 3.27 -15.53 5.01
N LYS A 63 2.39 -14.64 4.53
CA LYS A 63 0.94 -14.83 4.42
C LYS A 63 0.51 -14.71 2.94
N PRO A 64 0.94 -15.66 2.07
CA PRO A 64 0.71 -15.60 0.62
C PRO A 64 -0.77 -15.48 0.26
N GLU A 65 -1.67 -16.06 1.06
CA GLU A 65 -3.12 -16.01 0.82
C GLU A 65 -3.73 -14.61 0.93
N LEU A 66 -3.16 -13.77 1.81
CA LEU A 66 -3.67 -12.41 2.03
C LEU A 66 -3.01 -11.44 1.05
N ILE A 67 -1.69 -11.52 0.89
CA ILE A 67 -0.98 -10.63 -0.02
C ILE A 67 -1.27 -10.94 -1.51
N GLY A 68 -1.59 -12.19 -1.86
CA GLY A 68 -2.02 -12.58 -3.21
C GLY A 68 -3.44 -12.14 -3.55
N LYS A 69 -4.26 -11.82 -2.55
CA LYS A 69 -5.60 -11.23 -2.74
C LYS A 69 -5.58 -9.70 -2.78
N THR A 70 -4.45 -9.09 -2.42
CA THR A 70 -4.27 -7.65 -2.53
C THR A 70 -4.35 -7.23 -3.98
N LYS A 71 -5.05 -6.13 -4.24
CA LYS A 71 -5.19 -5.53 -5.57
C LYS A 71 -4.71 -4.10 -5.55
N LEU A 72 -4.10 -3.67 -6.64
CA LEU A 72 -3.79 -2.29 -6.90
C LEU A 72 -4.78 -1.72 -7.91
N ILE A 73 -5.54 -0.71 -7.54
CA ILE A 73 -6.45 -0.02 -8.44
C ILE A 73 -5.79 1.29 -8.87
N VAL A 74 -5.53 1.44 -10.16
CA VAL A 74 -4.94 2.67 -10.74
C VAL A 74 -5.81 3.10 -11.91
N ARG A 75 -6.19 4.39 -11.94
CA ARG A 75 -7.09 4.95 -12.96
C ARG A 75 -8.37 4.10 -13.18
N GLY A 76 -8.92 3.57 -12.08
CA GLY A 76 -10.13 2.74 -12.08
C GLY A 76 -9.95 1.29 -12.54
N LYS A 77 -8.76 0.89 -13.02
CA LYS A 77 -8.44 -0.50 -13.37
C LYS A 77 -7.81 -1.21 -12.17
N ALA A 78 -8.34 -2.39 -11.82
CA ALA A 78 -7.79 -3.24 -10.77
C ALA A 78 -6.75 -4.21 -11.36
N TYR A 79 -5.57 -4.24 -10.74
CA TYR A 79 -4.45 -5.10 -11.09
C TYR A 79 -4.10 -6.00 -9.90
N PRO A 80 -3.85 -7.29 -10.13
CA PRO A 80 -3.26 -8.15 -9.13
C PRO A 80 -1.91 -7.59 -8.66
N PHE A 81 -1.67 -7.61 -7.35
CA PHE A 81 -0.46 -6.99 -6.78
C PHE A 81 0.85 -7.70 -7.19
N ASP A 82 0.76 -8.98 -7.55
CA ASP A 82 1.85 -9.80 -8.13
C ASP A 82 2.17 -9.42 -9.58
N GLN A 83 1.21 -8.81 -10.28
CA GLN A 83 1.33 -8.40 -11.68
C GLN A 83 1.65 -6.91 -11.84
N ILE A 84 2.11 -6.24 -10.78
CA ILE A 84 2.36 -4.79 -10.79
C ILE A 84 3.31 -4.34 -11.91
N LYS A 85 4.26 -5.20 -12.33
CA LYS A 85 5.15 -4.93 -13.47
C LYS A 85 4.44 -4.86 -14.82
N GLY A 86 3.37 -5.66 -14.98
CA GLY A 86 2.62 -5.80 -16.21
C GLY A 86 1.51 -4.77 -16.38
N ILE A 87 1.44 -3.76 -15.50
CA ILE A 87 0.46 -2.69 -15.59
C ILE A 87 0.68 -1.89 -16.88
N GLU A 88 -0.30 -1.91 -17.78
CA GLU A 88 -0.25 -1.29 -19.12
C GLU A 88 0.11 0.21 -19.11
N ILE A 89 -0.29 0.94 -18.07
CA ILE A 89 0.00 2.38 -17.96
C ILE A 89 1.49 2.66 -17.70
N GLY A 90 2.29 1.65 -17.32
CA GLY A 90 3.76 1.70 -17.24
C GLY A 90 4.35 2.53 -16.10
N GLU A 91 3.67 3.58 -15.66
CA GLU A 91 4.06 4.48 -14.58
C GLU A 91 2.89 5.20 -13.90
N LEU A 92 3.10 5.66 -12.67
CA LEU A 92 2.20 6.54 -11.92
C LEU A 92 2.85 7.92 -11.78
N PRO A 93 2.38 8.97 -12.47
CA PRO A 93 2.94 10.32 -12.37
C PRO A 93 2.66 10.97 -11.00
N PRO A 94 3.41 12.02 -10.61
CA PRO A 94 3.09 12.83 -9.44
C PRO A 94 1.72 13.48 -9.59
N GLY A 95 0.97 13.58 -8.49
CA GLY A 95 -0.40 14.10 -8.45
C GLY A 95 -1.48 13.05 -8.66
N GLU A 96 -1.15 11.89 -9.24
CA GLU A 96 -2.12 10.79 -9.37
C GLU A 96 -2.22 9.94 -8.11
N SER A 97 -3.35 9.28 -7.95
CA SER A 97 -3.62 8.37 -6.85
C SER A 97 -3.75 6.93 -7.31
N MET A 98 -3.37 6.03 -6.41
CA MET A 98 -3.60 4.60 -6.53
C MET A 98 -4.33 4.12 -5.27
N ILE A 99 -5.12 3.07 -5.39
CA ILE A 99 -5.81 2.46 -4.26
C ILE A 99 -5.25 1.06 -4.05
N VAL A 100 -4.78 0.78 -2.84
CA VAL A 100 -4.39 -0.56 -2.41
C VAL A 100 -5.59 -1.20 -1.72
N SER A 101 -6.17 -2.22 -2.33
CA SER A 101 -7.27 -3.01 -1.76
C SER A 101 -6.69 -4.25 -1.10
N LEU A 102 -6.80 -4.35 0.22
CA LEU A 102 -6.38 -5.51 1.01
C LEU A 102 -7.59 -6.20 1.64
N PRO A 103 -7.63 -7.55 1.71
CA PRO A 103 -8.71 -8.26 2.36
C PRO A 103 -8.81 -7.89 3.85
N ASN A 104 -10.03 -7.71 4.35
CA ASN A 104 -10.27 -7.44 5.76
C ASN A 104 -10.13 -8.72 6.61
N ALA A 105 -8.89 -9.19 6.80
CA ALA A 105 -8.59 -10.43 7.52
C ALA A 105 -9.03 -10.43 9.00
N LYS A 106 -9.22 -9.25 9.59
CA LYS A 106 -9.53 -9.08 11.02
C LYS A 106 -10.94 -8.53 11.28
N SER A 107 -11.78 -8.43 10.24
CA SER A 107 -13.16 -7.90 10.36
C SER A 107 -13.23 -6.50 10.98
N TYR A 108 -12.25 -5.64 10.66
CA TYR A 108 -12.24 -4.23 11.04
C TYR A 108 -13.53 -3.53 10.59
N LYS A 109 -14.02 -2.58 11.39
CA LYS A 109 -15.29 -1.90 11.16
C LYS A 109 -15.09 -0.45 10.75
N LYS A 110 -16.05 0.06 9.99
CA LYS A 110 -16.17 1.50 9.74
C LYS A 110 -16.33 2.24 11.06
N GLY A 111 -15.64 3.36 11.19
CA GLY A 111 -15.63 4.16 12.41
C GLY A 111 -14.41 3.94 13.30
N GLU A 112 -13.69 2.83 13.12
CA GLU A 112 -12.53 2.48 13.95
C GLU A 112 -11.24 3.17 13.44
N THR A 113 -10.41 3.61 14.38
CA THR A 113 -9.09 4.19 14.09
C THR A 113 -8.02 3.15 14.33
N HIS A 114 -7.17 2.93 13.34
CA HIS A 114 -6.10 1.93 13.41
C HIS A 114 -4.75 2.51 13.00
N ALA A 115 -3.69 1.92 13.56
CA ALA A 115 -2.32 2.25 13.21
C ALA A 115 -1.83 1.32 12.08
N PHE A 116 -1.68 1.87 10.88
CA PHE A 116 -1.17 1.16 9.71
C PHE A 116 0.33 1.38 9.57
N GLU A 117 1.07 0.32 9.25
CA GLU A 117 2.49 0.39 8.91
C GLU A 117 2.74 -0.43 7.65
N VAL A 118 3.24 0.22 6.60
CA VAL A 118 3.64 -0.43 5.36
C VAL A 118 5.16 -0.33 5.26
N SER A 119 5.82 -1.49 5.24
CA SER A 119 7.25 -1.61 5.03
C SER A 119 7.52 -2.18 3.65
N MET A 120 8.36 -1.50 2.86
CA MET A 120 8.76 -1.91 1.51
C MET A 120 10.28 -1.92 1.37
N ALA A 121 10.86 -3.08 1.05
CA ALA A 121 12.28 -3.19 0.72
C ALA A 121 12.52 -2.78 -0.75
N TYR A 122 12.65 -1.48 -1.01
CA TYR A 122 12.80 -0.93 -2.38
C TYR A 122 14.20 -1.14 -2.99
N ARG A 123 15.24 -1.39 -2.18
CA ARG A 123 16.62 -1.61 -2.68
C ARG A 123 17.36 -2.72 -1.92
N PRO A 124 17.56 -3.92 -2.52
CA PRO A 124 18.34 -4.99 -1.90
C PRO A 124 19.81 -4.58 -1.62
N LYS A 125 20.36 -3.58 -2.32
CA LYS A 125 21.74 -3.11 -2.12
C LYS A 125 21.95 -2.12 -0.95
N LYS A 126 20.88 -1.57 -0.35
CA LYS A 126 21.01 -0.59 0.75
C LYS A 126 20.40 -1.03 2.08
N ASN A 127 19.71 -2.17 2.16
CA ASN A 127 19.11 -2.73 3.38
C ASN A 127 18.24 -1.78 4.23
N ASP A 128 17.91 -0.58 3.73
CA ASP A 128 17.00 0.35 4.39
C ASP A 128 15.58 0.13 3.84
N PRO A 129 14.69 -0.52 4.60
CA PRO A 129 13.29 -0.59 4.23
C PRO A 129 12.68 0.82 4.27
N LEU A 130 11.84 1.10 3.29
CA LEU A 130 10.97 2.27 3.33
C LEU A 130 9.79 1.93 4.24
N ILE A 131 9.63 2.69 5.33
CA ILE A 131 8.55 2.47 6.28
C ILE A 131 7.60 3.67 6.23
N VAL A 132 6.33 3.38 5.98
CA VAL A 132 5.24 4.36 6.00
C VAL A 132 4.28 3.95 7.12
N ALA A 133 4.38 4.64 8.26
CA ALA A 133 3.50 4.43 9.40
C ALA A 133 2.50 5.59 9.53
N PHE A 134 1.22 5.29 9.67
CA PHE A 134 0.15 6.28 9.73
C PHE A 134 -1.05 5.78 10.53
N GLU A 135 -1.77 6.70 11.17
CA GLU A 135 -3.01 6.39 11.88
C GLU A 135 -4.19 7.00 11.13
N ARG A 136 -5.20 6.18 10.82
CA ARG A 136 -6.39 6.63 10.08
C ARG A 136 -7.64 5.92 10.57
N LYS A 137 -8.75 6.67 10.51
CA LYS A 137 -10.09 6.14 10.68
C LYS A 137 -10.54 5.43 9.41
N ILE A 138 -11.10 4.24 9.54
CA ILE A 138 -11.72 3.50 8.44
C ILE A 138 -13.10 4.10 8.16
N ASN A 139 -13.32 4.60 6.94
CA ASN A 139 -14.58 5.20 6.51
C ASN A 139 -15.49 4.25 5.72
#